data_AF-A0A9R1IKS5-F1
#
_entry.id   AF-A0A9R1IKS5-F1
#
_cell.length_a   1.000
_cell.length_b   1.000
_cell.length_c   1.000
_cell.angle_alpha   90.00
_cell.angle_beta   90.00
_cell.angle_gamma   90.00
#
_symmetry.space_group_name_H-M   'P 1'
#
loop_
_entity.id
_entity.type
_entity.pdbx_description
1 polymer ?
#
loop_
_entity_poly.entity_id
_entity_poly.type
_entity_poly.pdbx_seq_one_letter_code
_entity_poly.pdbx_strand_id
1 'polypeptide(L)'
;TTYAQQSYKVSDAFPFKWINKKWKEGFYVTSMATAGSRWAVVMSRNAGFSDQVVELDFLYPSEGIHQRWDNGYRITATAATLDQAAFILSIPRRKPNDETQETLRTSAFPSQHVKEKWSKNLYLASICYGRAAS
;
A
#
# COMPACT_ATOMS: atom_id res chain seq x y z
N THR A 1 -2.02 -10.17 16.47
CA THR A 1 -2.19 -8.74 16.12
C THR A 1 -2.99 -8.08 17.24
N THR A 2 -2.85 -6.78 17.49
CA THR A 2 -3.63 -6.06 18.53
C THR A 2 -4.82 -5.29 17.95
N TYR A 3 -5.32 -5.71 16.78
CA TYR A 3 -6.45 -5.03 16.14
C TYR A 3 -7.69 -5.19 17.00
N ALA A 4 -8.34 -4.07 17.34
CA ALA A 4 -9.50 -4.08 18.23
C ALA A 4 -10.81 -4.34 17.47
N GLN A 5 -10.89 -3.91 16.22
CA GLN A 5 -12.06 -4.08 15.36
C GLN A 5 -11.65 -4.03 13.89
N GLN A 6 -12.31 -4.81 13.04
CA GLN A 6 -12.06 -4.82 11.60
C GLN A 6 -13.35 -4.56 10.82
N SER A 7 -13.20 -4.00 9.62
CA SER A 7 -14.26 -3.81 8.64
C SER A 7 -13.68 -4.07 7.26
N TYR A 8 -14.44 -4.71 6.40
CA TYR A 8 -14.01 -4.96 5.03
C TYR A 8 -15.04 -4.46 4.02
N LYS A 9 -14.59 -4.23 2.79
CA LYS A 9 -15.45 -3.93 1.65
C LYS A 9 -14.93 -4.60 0.40
N VAL A 10 -15.86 -5.21 -0.34
CA VAL A 10 -15.65 -5.67 -1.71
C VAL A 10 -16.40 -4.73 -2.65
N SER A 11 -15.78 -4.37 -3.77
CA SER A 11 -16.30 -3.37 -4.71
C SER A 11 -15.71 -3.58 -6.10
N ASP A 12 -16.51 -3.39 -7.15
CA ASP A 12 -16.03 -3.44 -8.55
C ASP A 12 -15.19 -2.21 -8.95
N ALA A 13 -15.13 -1.18 -8.09
CA ALA A 13 -14.25 -0.01 -8.22
C ALA A 13 -13.54 0.30 -6.90
N PHE A 14 -12.40 1.01 -6.95
CA PHE A 14 -11.64 1.35 -5.74
C PHE A 14 -12.52 2.14 -4.74
N PRO A 15 -12.74 1.65 -3.51
CA PRO A 15 -13.79 2.18 -2.63
C PRO A 15 -13.36 3.43 -1.84
N PHE A 16 -12.82 4.46 -2.50
CA PHE A 16 -12.26 5.66 -1.85
C PHE A 16 -13.22 6.35 -0.88
N LYS A 17 -14.49 6.55 -1.28
CA LYS A 17 -15.51 7.19 -0.42
C LYS A 17 -15.72 6.42 0.90
N TRP A 18 -15.69 5.09 0.85
CA TRP A 18 -15.85 4.25 2.03
C TRP A 18 -14.60 4.27 2.91
N ILE A 19 -13.41 4.21 2.30
CA ILE A 19 -12.13 4.33 3.02
C ILE A 19 -12.06 5.66 3.76
N ASN A 20 -12.39 6.77 3.08
CA ASN A 20 -12.38 8.11 3.68
C ASN A 20 -13.37 8.22 4.86
N LYS A 21 -14.55 7.62 4.75
CA LYS A 21 -15.48 7.53 5.89
C LYS A 21 -14.88 6.74 7.05
N LYS A 22 -14.23 5.61 6.76
CA LYS A 22 -13.62 4.73 7.77
C LYS A 22 -12.39 5.35 8.46
N TRP A 23 -11.59 6.15 7.75
CA TRP A 23 -10.52 6.94 8.36
C TRP A 23 -11.05 7.89 9.45
N LYS A 24 -12.16 8.58 9.18
CA LYS A 24 -12.83 9.45 10.17
C LYS A 24 -13.38 8.68 11.38
N GLU A 25 -13.66 7.39 11.19
CA GLU A 25 -14.07 6.46 12.25
C GLU A 25 -12.86 5.80 12.96
N GLY A 26 -11.62 6.22 12.68
CA GLY A 26 -10.40 5.69 13.32
C GLY A 26 -9.95 4.32 12.82
N PHE A 27 -10.48 3.85 11.70
CA PHE A 27 -9.99 2.66 11.01
C PHE A 27 -8.91 3.04 10.01
N TYR A 28 -7.93 2.17 9.81
CA TYR A 28 -6.89 2.33 8.79
C TYR A 28 -6.84 1.09 7.92
N VAL A 29 -6.54 1.24 6.62
CA VAL A 29 -6.30 0.11 5.73
C VAL A 29 -5.10 -0.68 6.23
N THR A 30 -5.31 -1.98 6.36
CA THR A 30 -4.31 -2.94 6.86
C THR A 30 -4.03 -4.05 5.86
N SER A 31 -4.92 -4.27 4.88
CA SER A 31 -4.70 -5.20 3.79
C SER A 31 -5.59 -4.85 2.61
N MET A 32 -5.09 -5.12 1.40
CA MET A 32 -5.83 -5.00 0.16
C MET A 32 -5.53 -6.19 -0.75
N ALA A 33 -6.50 -6.58 -1.55
CA ALA A 33 -6.34 -7.57 -2.60
C ALA A 33 -7.29 -7.26 -3.75
N THR A 34 -7.03 -7.87 -4.90
CA THR A 34 -7.85 -7.71 -6.12
C THR A 34 -8.13 -9.06 -6.78
N ALA A 35 -9.24 -9.13 -7.49
CA ALA A 35 -9.60 -10.26 -8.35
C ALA A 35 -10.31 -9.71 -9.60
N GLY A 36 -9.66 -9.77 -10.76
CA GLY A 36 -10.13 -9.05 -11.96
C GLY A 36 -10.16 -7.54 -11.69
N SER A 37 -11.32 -6.90 -11.89
CA SER A 37 -11.55 -5.49 -11.56
C SER A 37 -11.99 -5.26 -10.11
N ARG A 38 -12.28 -6.32 -9.35
CA ARG A 38 -12.79 -6.20 -7.97
C ARG A 38 -11.68 -5.93 -6.99
N TRP A 39 -11.99 -5.03 -6.05
CA TRP A 39 -11.16 -4.67 -4.92
C TRP A 39 -11.73 -5.28 -3.64
N ALA A 40 -10.85 -5.82 -2.81
CA ALA A 40 -11.13 -6.18 -1.43
C ALA A 40 -10.23 -5.35 -0.52
N VAL A 41 -10.81 -4.61 0.41
CA VAL A 41 -10.08 -3.76 1.36
C VAL A 41 -10.47 -4.13 2.78
N VAL A 42 -9.47 -4.39 3.62
CA VAL A 42 -9.65 -4.62 5.06
C VAL A 42 -9.06 -3.43 5.81
N MET A 43 -9.88 -2.82 6.65
CA MET A 43 -9.47 -1.74 7.56
C MET A 43 -9.63 -2.18 9.02
N SER A 44 -8.68 -1.77 9.85
CA SER A 44 -8.62 -2.16 11.27
C SER A 44 -8.47 -0.94 12.17
N ARG A 45 -9.09 -0.99 13.35
CA ARG A 45 -8.80 -0.09 14.49
C ARG A 45 -7.58 -0.58 15.24
N ASN A 46 -6.86 0.34 15.88
CA ASN A 46 -5.60 0.07 16.58
C ASN A 46 -4.51 -0.51 15.65
N ALA A 47 -4.46 -0.01 14.40
CA ALA A 47 -3.49 -0.43 13.40
C ALA A 47 -2.07 0.15 13.63
N GLY A 48 -1.90 1.04 14.61
CA GLY A 48 -0.60 1.66 14.90
C GLY A 48 -0.24 2.85 14.01
N PHE A 49 -1.18 3.37 13.21
CA PHE A 49 -0.97 4.53 12.34
C PHE A 49 -1.60 5.80 12.91
N SER A 50 -0.97 6.95 12.68
CA SER A 50 -1.52 8.28 13.00
C SER A 50 -2.24 8.88 11.81
N ASP A 51 -1.71 8.68 10.60
CA ASP A 51 -2.26 9.20 9.36
C ASP A 51 -2.10 8.17 8.23
N GLN A 52 -2.94 8.27 7.20
CA GLN A 52 -2.90 7.38 6.05
C GLN A 52 -3.50 8.07 4.81
N VAL A 53 -2.82 7.89 3.68
CA VAL A 53 -3.21 8.39 2.37
C VAL A 53 -3.24 7.25 1.37
N VAL A 54 -3.86 7.50 0.21
CA VAL A 54 -3.79 6.61 -0.95
C VAL A 54 -3.28 7.38 -2.15
N GLU A 55 -2.32 6.81 -2.86
CA GLU A 55 -1.94 7.21 -4.21
C GLU A 55 -2.55 6.19 -5.19
N LEU A 56 -3.44 6.67 -6.06
CA LEU A 56 -4.04 5.89 -7.14
C LEU A 56 -3.41 6.32 -8.45
N ASP A 57 -2.93 5.38 -9.25
CA ASP A 57 -2.29 5.73 -10.50
C ASP A 57 -2.52 4.72 -11.64
N PHE A 58 -2.59 5.28 -12.85
CA PHE A 58 -2.59 4.60 -14.14
C PHE A 58 -1.18 4.50 -14.75
N LEU A 59 -0.24 5.37 -14.36
CA LEU A 59 1.09 5.57 -14.98
C LEU A 59 2.23 5.74 -13.95
N TYR A 60 2.35 4.81 -12.99
CA TYR A 60 3.43 4.70 -11.98
C TYR A 60 3.75 5.98 -11.15
N PRO A 61 3.34 6.03 -9.87
CA PRO A 61 3.29 7.29 -9.12
C PRO A 61 4.60 7.57 -8.40
N SER A 62 5.72 7.53 -9.13
CA SER A 62 7.04 7.73 -8.53
C SER A 62 7.14 9.06 -7.79
N GLU A 63 6.74 10.17 -8.41
CA GLU A 63 6.78 11.50 -7.78
C GLU A 63 5.90 11.59 -6.52
N GLY A 64 4.66 11.10 -6.60
CA GLY A 64 3.75 11.09 -5.45
C GLY A 64 4.31 10.28 -4.29
N ILE A 65 4.84 9.08 -4.55
CA ILE A 65 5.44 8.23 -3.51
C ILE A 65 6.66 8.89 -2.88
N HIS A 66 7.56 9.48 -3.67
CA HIS A 66 8.74 10.18 -3.16
C HIS A 66 8.34 11.37 -2.26
N GLN A 67 7.40 12.19 -2.70
CA GLN A 67 6.90 13.31 -1.89
C GLN A 67 6.27 12.82 -0.58
N ARG A 68 5.56 11.70 -0.58
CA ARG A 68 4.99 11.12 0.65
C ARG A 68 6.08 10.60 1.59
N TRP A 69 7.13 9.97 1.06
CA TRP A 69 8.27 9.50 1.86
C TRP A 69 8.98 10.64 2.58
N ASP A 70 9.16 11.79 1.93
CA ASP A 70 9.75 13.00 2.53
C ASP A 70 8.89 13.54 3.69
N ASN A 71 7.58 13.30 3.62
CA ASN A 71 6.61 13.65 4.66
C ASN A 71 6.41 12.56 5.73
N GLY A 72 7.29 11.55 5.76
CA GLY A 72 7.30 10.51 6.80
C GLY A 72 6.26 9.40 6.60
N TYR A 73 5.57 9.37 5.46
CA TYR A 73 4.72 8.24 5.09
C TYR A 73 5.57 7.05 4.66
N ARG A 74 5.02 5.84 4.80
CA ARG A 74 5.59 4.58 4.31
C ARG A 74 4.53 3.74 3.65
N ILE A 75 4.87 3.05 2.56
CA ILE A 75 3.96 2.11 1.90
C ILE A 75 3.66 0.97 2.87
N THR A 76 2.37 0.72 3.13
CA THR A 76 1.92 -0.31 4.08
C THR A 76 0.92 -1.30 3.49
N ALA A 77 0.30 -0.99 2.36
CA ALA A 77 -0.49 -1.94 1.59
C ALA A 77 -0.51 -1.54 0.11
N THR A 78 -0.49 -2.54 -0.77
CA THR A 78 -0.61 -2.32 -2.22
C THR A 78 -1.56 -3.33 -2.81
N ALA A 79 -2.34 -2.92 -3.80
CA ALA A 79 -3.11 -3.82 -4.64
C ALA A 79 -3.29 -3.19 -6.02
N ALA A 80 -3.47 -4.01 -7.04
CA ALA A 80 -3.61 -3.52 -8.41
C ALA A 80 -4.61 -4.37 -9.20
N THR A 81 -5.33 -3.73 -10.11
CA THR A 81 -6.07 -4.38 -11.18
C THR A 81 -5.26 -4.31 -12.48
N LEU A 82 -5.85 -4.73 -13.60
CA LEU A 82 -5.26 -4.52 -14.92
C LEU A 82 -5.22 -3.05 -15.33
N ASP A 83 -5.98 -2.18 -14.68
CA ASP A 83 -6.11 -0.78 -15.10
C ASP A 83 -5.54 0.21 -14.09
N GLN A 84 -5.47 -0.15 -12.81
CA GLN A 84 -5.13 0.76 -11.71
C GLN A 84 -4.25 0.09 -10.68
N ALA A 85 -3.28 0.82 -10.14
CA ALA A 85 -2.56 0.46 -8.93
C ALA A 85 -2.95 1.41 -7.78
N ALA A 86 -3.08 0.86 -6.57
CA ALA A 86 -3.34 1.61 -5.36
C ALA A 86 -2.23 1.36 -4.34
N PHE A 87 -1.63 2.45 -3.86
CA PHE A 87 -0.61 2.44 -2.81
C PHE A 87 -1.19 3.12 -1.59
N ILE A 88 -1.33 2.38 -0.50
CA ILE A 88 -1.63 2.95 0.81
C ILE A 88 -0.32 3.31 1.46
N LEU A 89 -0.19 4.58 1.85
CA LEU A 89 0.94 5.06 2.62
C LEU A 89 0.46 5.55 3.99
N SER A 90 1.16 5.17 5.06
CA SER A 90 0.77 5.48 6.43
C SER A 90 1.93 6.10 7.21
N ILE A 91 1.62 6.92 8.21
CA ILE A 91 2.58 7.39 9.22
C ILE A 91 2.44 6.49 10.45
N PRO A 92 3.47 5.71 10.82
CA PRO A 92 3.48 4.94 12.06
C PRO A 92 3.47 5.84 13.30
N ARG A 93 2.66 5.50 14.32
CA ARG A 93 2.64 6.20 15.61
C ARG A 93 3.95 6.07 16.38
N ARG A 94 4.68 4.96 16.16
CA ARG A 94 6.03 4.75 16.66
C ARG A 94 6.95 4.86 15.48
N LYS A 95 7.82 5.87 15.47
CA LYS A 95 8.81 6.04 14.41
C LYS A 95 9.69 4.78 14.36
N PRO A 96 9.74 4.08 13.23
CA PRO A 96 10.72 3.02 13.03
C PRO A 96 12.12 3.63 13.03
N ASN A 97 13.11 2.85 13.47
CA ASN A 97 14.50 3.24 13.29
C ASN A 97 14.85 3.09 11.80
N ASP A 98 15.32 4.18 11.19
CA ASP A 98 15.95 4.22 9.87
C ASP A 98 15.34 3.28 8.80
N GLU A 99 14.09 3.55 8.41
CA GLU A 99 13.41 2.79 7.36
C GLU A 99 13.65 3.42 5.98
N THR A 100 14.51 2.77 5.19
CA THR A 100 14.59 2.97 3.73
C THR A 100 13.55 2.11 3.04
N GLN A 101 12.73 2.71 2.16
CA GLN A 101 11.82 2.00 1.27
C GLN A 101 12.18 2.31 -0.18
N GLU A 102 12.05 1.29 -1.02
CA GLU A 102 12.21 1.40 -2.46
C GLU A 102 11.04 0.71 -3.17
N THR A 103 10.73 1.16 -4.39
CA THR A 103 9.72 0.55 -5.25
C THR A 103 10.38 0.03 -6.52
N LEU A 104 9.94 -1.14 -6.98
CA LEU A 104 10.34 -1.70 -8.27
C LEU A 104 9.09 -2.09 -9.04
N ARG A 105 9.02 -1.66 -10.30
CA ARG A 105 8.05 -2.14 -11.27
C ARG A 105 8.77 -2.92 -12.37
N THR A 106 8.23 -4.09 -12.70
CA THR A 106 8.82 -5.03 -13.66
C THR A 106 7.71 -5.86 -14.30
N SER A 107 7.94 -6.33 -15.54
CA SER A 107 7.05 -7.26 -16.26
C SER A 107 7.36 -8.74 -15.94
N ALA A 108 8.55 -9.03 -15.40
CA ALA A 108 8.98 -10.36 -15.00
C ALA A 108 9.21 -10.43 -13.49
N PHE A 109 9.10 -11.63 -12.91
CA PHE A 109 9.35 -11.81 -11.48
C PHE A 109 10.81 -11.41 -11.12
N PRO A 110 11.03 -10.44 -10.20
CA PRO A 110 12.32 -9.80 -10.00
C PRO A 110 13.28 -10.60 -9.09
N SER A 111 13.48 -11.90 -9.35
CA SER A 111 14.24 -12.79 -8.46
C SER A 111 15.68 -12.32 -8.21
N GLN A 112 16.38 -11.85 -9.24
CA GLN A 112 17.74 -11.33 -9.12
C GLN A 112 17.78 -10.04 -8.29
N HIS A 113 16.94 -9.06 -8.62
CA HIS A 113 16.88 -7.79 -7.90
C HIS A 113 16.53 -8.01 -6.41
N VAL A 114 15.60 -8.91 -6.11
CA VAL A 114 15.25 -9.25 -4.72
C VAL A 114 16.46 -9.80 -3.95
N LYS A 115 17.24 -10.70 -4.55
CA LYS A 115 18.47 -11.23 -3.93
C LYS A 115 19.52 -10.14 -3.70
N GLU A 116 19.69 -9.22 -4.65
CA GLU A 116 20.58 -8.07 -4.52
C GLU A 116 20.16 -7.09 -3.43
N LYS A 117 18.86 -6.96 -3.16
CA LYS A 117 18.33 -6.12 -2.08
C LYS A 117 18.45 -6.79 -0.71
N TRP A 118 18.27 -8.10 -0.64
CA TRP A 118 18.50 -8.86 0.59
C TRP A 118 19.94 -8.73 1.10
N SER A 119 20.95 -8.73 0.22
CA SER A 119 22.35 -8.52 0.62
C SER A 119 22.65 -7.11 1.15
N LYS A 120 21.72 -6.16 0.96
CA LYS A 120 21.76 -4.79 1.46
C LYS A 120 20.83 -4.55 2.66
N ASN A 121 20.36 -5.62 3.32
CA ASN A 121 19.40 -5.57 4.43
C ASN A 121 18.03 -4.95 4.08
N LEU A 122 17.63 -4.99 2.80
CA LEU A 122 16.30 -4.58 2.35
C LEU A 122 15.44 -5.81 2.09
N TYR A 123 14.17 -5.77 2.49
CA TYR A 123 13.25 -6.90 2.40
C TYR A 123 11.97 -6.53 1.64
N LEU A 124 11.25 -7.54 1.13
CA LEU A 124 9.97 -7.34 0.49
C LEU A 124 8.90 -6.98 1.52
N ALA A 125 8.41 -5.75 1.47
CA ALA A 125 7.33 -5.28 2.34
C ALA A 125 5.93 -5.50 1.72
N SER A 126 5.82 -5.39 0.39
CA SER A 126 4.56 -5.54 -0.33
C SER A 126 4.80 -5.96 -1.77
N ILE A 127 3.83 -6.68 -2.34
CA ILE A 127 3.80 -7.04 -3.75
C ILE A 127 2.36 -6.96 -4.25
N CYS A 128 2.19 -6.46 -5.47
CA CYS A 128 0.94 -6.59 -6.20
C CYS A 128 1.23 -6.83 -7.67
N TYR A 129 0.32 -7.54 -8.34
CA TYR A 129 0.39 -7.81 -9.77
C TYR A 129 -0.76 -7.07 -10.46
N GLY A 130 -0.45 -6.46 -11.59
CA GLY A 130 -1.36 -5.67 -12.41
C GLY A 130 -0.66 -5.27 -13.70
N ARG A 131 -1.22 -4.34 -14.47
CA ARG A 131 -0.57 -3.90 -15.71
C ARG A 131 0.66 -3.05 -15.41
N ALA A 132 1.82 -3.52 -15.85
CA ALA A 132 2.95 -2.64 -16.11
C ALA A 132 2.71 -1.99 -17.48
N ALA A 133 2.45 -0.68 -17.52
CA ALA A 133 2.51 0.05 -18.79
C ALA A 133 3.90 -0.20 -19.44
N SER A 134 3.87 -0.56 -20.71
CA SER A 134 5.05 -0.74 -21.57
C SER A 134 5.83 0.55 -21.73
#